data_AF-A0A6I3J7P9-F1
#
_entry.id   AF-A0A6I3J7P9-F1
#
_cell.length_a   1.000
_cell.length_b   1.000
_cell.length_c   1.000
_cell.angle_alpha   90.00
_cell.angle_beta   90.00
_cell.angle_gamma   90.00
#
_symmetry.space_group_name_H-M   'P 1'
#
loop_
_entity.id
_entity.type
_entity.pdbx_description
1 polymer ?
#
loop_
_entity_poly.entity_id
_entity_poly.type
_entity_poly.pdbx_seq_one_letter_code
_entity_poly.pdbx_strand_id
1 'polypeptide(L)'
;MLVNHLMKQIDQFRDERNWRQFHNEKDLAISISLEASELLELFQWKSSEEVLQTNSLELKEELADVLIYSFMLASNLGCSVEEIMEEKLARNMEKYPVAESYGSKKKYTELRGEK
;
A
#
# COMPACT_ATOMS: atom_id res chain seq x y z
N MET A 1 -15.90 2.93 7.44
CA MET A 1 -16.72 1.78 7.95
C MET A 1 -16.22 0.42 7.46
N LEU A 2 -16.01 0.20 6.15
CA LEU A 2 -15.49 -1.07 5.62
C LEU A 2 -14.02 -1.32 6.04
N VAL A 3 -13.17 -0.31 5.96
CA VAL A 3 -11.75 -0.41 6.33
C VAL A 3 -11.59 -0.77 7.81
N ASN A 4 -12.31 -0.07 8.69
CA ASN A 4 -12.30 -0.36 10.13
C ASN A 4 -12.79 -1.79 10.45
N HIS A 5 -13.74 -2.32 9.68
CA HIS A 5 -14.19 -3.71 9.85
C HIS A 5 -13.08 -4.71 9.49
N LEU A 6 -12.42 -4.53 8.35
CA LEU A 6 -11.31 -5.37 7.91
C LEU A 6 -10.12 -5.30 8.87
N MET A 7 -9.73 -4.10 9.31
CA MET A 7 -8.67 -3.93 10.30
C MET A 7 -8.97 -4.69 11.59
N LYS A 8 -10.22 -4.66 12.05
CA LYS A 8 -10.62 -5.42 13.24
C LYS A 8 -10.52 -6.93 13.03
N GLN A 9 -10.87 -7.45 11.85
CA GLN A 9 -10.72 -8.87 11.53
C GLN A 9 -9.24 -9.28 11.47
N ILE A 10 -8.39 -8.44 10.88
CA ILE A 10 -6.94 -8.65 10.82
C ILE A 10 -6.34 -8.66 12.23
N ASP A 11 -6.69 -7.69 13.06
CA ASP A 11 -6.23 -7.61 14.44
C ASP A 11 -6.70 -8.80 15.26
N GLN A 12 -7.96 -9.19 15.13
CA GLN A 12 -8.50 -10.38 15.77
C GLN A 12 -7.73 -11.64 15.35
N PHE A 13 -7.51 -11.85 14.05
CA PHE A 13 -6.76 -12.99 13.54
C PHE A 13 -5.33 -13.06 14.10
N ARG A 14 -4.65 -11.91 14.17
CA ARG A 14 -3.31 -11.76 14.75
C ARG A 14 -3.30 -12.05 16.26
N ASP A 15 -4.27 -11.50 16.98
CA ASP A 15 -4.31 -11.55 18.44
C ASP A 15 -4.75 -12.93 18.96
N GLU A 16 -5.65 -13.62 18.26
CA GLU A 16 -6.03 -15.02 18.54
C GLU A 16 -4.83 -15.97 18.51
N ARG A 17 -3.77 -15.61 17.79
CA ARG A 17 -2.51 -16.37 17.69
C ARG A 17 -1.41 -15.82 18.60
N ASN A 18 -1.71 -14.81 19.40
CA ASN A 18 -0.75 -14.08 20.23
C ASN A 18 0.46 -13.55 19.40
N TRP A 19 0.23 -13.20 18.14
CA TRP A 19 1.30 -12.80 17.21
C TRP A 19 1.67 -11.32 17.32
N ARG A 20 0.88 -10.51 18.01
CA ARG A 20 1.17 -9.08 18.21
C ARG A 20 2.57 -8.82 18.79
N GLN A 21 3.09 -9.73 19.62
CA GLN A 21 4.46 -9.65 20.17
C GLN A 21 5.57 -9.77 19.10
N PHE A 22 5.31 -10.44 17.98
CA PHE A 22 6.24 -10.60 16.86
C PHE A 22 6.02 -9.52 15.78
N HIS A 23 4.86 -8.87 15.79
CA HIS A 23 4.48 -7.84 14.84
C HIS A 23 4.67 -6.44 15.44
N ASN A 24 5.91 -6.11 15.86
CA ASN A 24 6.27 -4.72 16.18
C ASN A 24 6.43 -3.87 14.90
N GLU A 25 6.55 -2.56 15.05
CA GLU A 25 6.52 -1.62 13.92
C GLU A 25 7.67 -1.86 12.94
N LYS A 26 8.87 -2.16 13.46
CA LYS A 26 10.05 -2.44 12.65
C LYS A 26 9.88 -3.74 11.86
N ASP A 27 9.41 -4.80 12.52
CA ASP A 27 9.21 -6.10 11.87
C ASP A 27 8.06 -6.04 10.84
N LEU A 28 6.96 -5.33 11.14
CA LEU A 28 5.88 -5.08 10.17
C LEU A 28 6.36 -4.28 8.95
N ALA A 29 7.20 -3.26 9.14
CA ALA A 29 7.77 -2.51 8.03
C ALA A 29 8.67 -3.40 7.13
N ILE A 30 9.39 -4.36 7.74
CA ILE A 30 10.14 -5.38 7.01
C ILE A 30 9.19 -6.28 6.22
N SER A 31 8.14 -6.82 6.86
CA SER A 31 7.14 -7.65 6.18
C SER A 31 6.53 -6.94 4.97
N ILE A 32 6.11 -5.68 5.10
CA ILE A 32 5.59 -4.89 3.96
C ILE A 32 6.59 -4.84 2.80
N SER A 33 7.89 -4.69 3.09
CA SER A 33 8.92 -4.68 2.05
C SER A 33 9.12 -6.05 1.39
N LEU A 34 8.96 -7.14 2.15
CA LEU A 34 9.07 -8.50 1.64
C LEU A 34 7.90 -8.81 0.70
N GLU A 35 6.66 -8.60 1.14
CA GLU A 35 5.48 -8.89 0.30
C GLU A 35 5.41 -7.97 -0.92
N ALA A 36 5.87 -6.72 -0.80
CA ALA A 36 5.99 -5.84 -1.97
C ALA A 36 7.02 -6.35 -2.99
N SER A 37 8.05 -7.09 -2.53
CA SER A 37 9.03 -7.73 -3.41
C SER A 37 8.48 -9.01 -4.03
N GLU A 38 7.68 -9.79 -3.31
CA GLU A 38 6.96 -10.97 -3.85
C GLU A 38 5.94 -10.53 -4.92
N LEU A 39 5.17 -9.47 -4.65
CA LEU A 39 4.31 -8.83 -5.64
C LEU A 39 5.09 -8.38 -6.89
N LEU A 40 6.30 -7.83 -6.71
CA LEU A 40 7.15 -7.39 -7.81
C LEU A 40 7.70 -8.58 -8.62
N GLU A 41 8.01 -9.71 -7.97
CA GLU A 41 8.55 -10.91 -8.61
C GLU A 41 7.60 -11.46 -9.68
N LEU A 42 6.28 -11.34 -9.48
CA LEU A 42 5.27 -11.71 -10.47
C LEU A 42 5.47 -11.02 -11.83
N PHE A 43 6.12 -9.84 -11.84
CA PHE A 43 6.40 -9.05 -13.04
C PHE A 43 7.86 -9.15 -13.53
N GLN A 44 8.76 -9.84 -12.82
CA GLN A 44 10.21 -9.78 -13.07
C GLN A 44 10.62 -10.14 -14.51
N TRP A 45 9.86 -11.02 -15.16
CA TRP A 45 10.13 -11.53 -16.52
C TRP A 45 8.91 -11.47 -17.44
N LYS A 46 7.90 -10.67 -17.08
CA LYS A 46 6.61 -10.59 -17.78
C LYS A 46 6.20 -9.14 -17.99
N SER A 47 5.53 -8.85 -19.09
CA SER A 47 4.82 -7.58 -19.27
C SER A 47 3.63 -7.48 -18.31
N SER A 48 3.16 -6.24 -18.07
CA SER A 48 1.96 -6.01 -17.25
C SER A 48 0.74 -6.70 -17.87
N GLU A 49 0.62 -6.68 -19.20
CA GLU A 49 -0.47 -7.32 -19.94
C GLU A 49 -0.47 -8.83 -19.75
N GLU A 50 0.69 -9.49 -19.80
CA GLU A 50 0.81 -10.94 -19.59
C GLU A 50 0.36 -11.35 -18.19
N VAL A 51 0.79 -10.61 -17.15
CA VAL A 51 0.37 -10.90 -15.77
C VAL A 51 -1.14 -10.71 -15.62
N LEU A 52 -1.68 -9.60 -16.11
CA LEU A 52 -3.11 -9.27 -15.97
C LEU A 52 -4.04 -10.20 -16.75
N GLN A 53 -3.61 -10.72 -17.90
CA GLN A 53 -4.39 -11.71 -18.68
C GLN A 53 -4.65 -13.00 -17.90
N THR A 54 -3.71 -13.38 -17.03
CA THR A 54 -3.86 -14.59 -16.22
C THR A 54 -4.78 -14.39 -15.02
N ASN A 55 -5.05 -13.14 -14.62
CA ASN A 55 -5.85 -12.78 -13.42
C ASN A 55 -5.49 -13.66 -12.22
N SER A 56 -4.20 -13.90 -12.01
CA SER A 56 -3.72 -14.96 -11.14
C SER A 56 -4.17 -14.73 -9.69
N LEU A 57 -4.47 -15.83 -9.00
CA LEU A 57 -4.77 -15.82 -7.57
C LEU A 57 -3.60 -15.22 -6.79
N GLU A 58 -2.38 -15.63 -7.17
CA GLU A 58 -1.10 -15.15 -6.61
C GLU A 58 -1.01 -13.62 -6.61
N LEU A 59 -1.34 -12.94 -7.71
CA LEU A 59 -1.31 -11.47 -7.77
C LEU A 59 -2.21 -10.81 -6.71
N LYS A 60 -3.37 -11.41 -6.44
CA LYS A 60 -4.31 -10.90 -5.44
C LYS A 60 -3.86 -11.21 -4.03
N GLU A 61 -3.21 -12.36 -3.83
CA GLU A 61 -2.65 -12.77 -2.53
C GLU A 61 -1.51 -11.84 -2.14
N GLU A 62 -0.51 -11.64 -3.01
CA GLU A 62 0.63 -10.75 -2.72
C GLU A 62 0.20 -9.30 -2.45
N LEU A 63 -0.76 -8.80 -3.24
CA LEU A 63 -1.32 -7.47 -3.00
C LEU A 63 -2.10 -7.40 -1.67
N ALA A 64 -2.82 -8.46 -1.32
CA ALA A 64 -3.53 -8.53 -0.05
C ALA A 64 -2.55 -8.54 1.12
N ASP A 65 -1.43 -9.26 1.03
CA ASP A 65 -0.44 -9.35 2.09
C ASP A 65 0.24 -7.99 2.35
N VAL A 66 0.61 -7.26 1.29
CA VAL A 66 1.09 -5.87 1.42
C VAL A 66 0.09 -4.99 2.19
N LEU A 67 -1.20 -5.11 1.88
CA LEU A 67 -2.26 -4.33 2.54
C LEU A 67 -2.47 -4.77 3.99
N ILE A 68 -2.47 -6.08 4.26
CA ILE A 68 -2.69 -6.65 5.59
C ILE A 68 -1.59 -6.18 6.54
N TYR A 69 -0.31 -6.29 6.17
CA TYR A 69 0.78 -5.82 7.01
C TYR A 69 0.78 -4.29 7.16
N SER A 70 0.39 -3.55 6.12
CA SER A 70 0.22 -2.09 6.20
C SER A 70 -0.87 -1.69 7.20
N PHE A 71 -1.99 -2.43 7.23
CA PHE A 71 -3.07 -2.20 8.19
C PHE A 71 -2.69 -2.61 9.61
N MET A 72 -1.95 -3.71 9.80
CA MET A 72 -1.39 -4.07 11.10
C MET A 72 -0.45 -2.98 11.62
N LEU A 73 0.37 -2.39 10.75
CA LEU A 73 1.28 -1.31 11.11
C LEU A 73 0.51 -0.03 11.48
N ALA A 74 -0.50 0.34 10.70
CA ALA A 74 -1.36 1.48 11.02
C ALA A 74 -2.08 1.28 12.37
N SER A 75 -2.56 0.06 12.65
CA SER A 75 -3.16 -0.32 13.94
C SER A 75 -2.17 -0.14 15.09
N ASN A 76 -0.92 -0.60 14.95
CA ASN A 76 0.12 -0.41 15.98
C ASN A 76 0.45 1.06 16.23
N LEU A 77 0.49 1.88 15.17
CA LEU A 77 0.78 3.31 15.26
C LEU A 77 -0.41 4.14 15.77
N GLY A 78 -1.59 3.51 15.94
CA GLY A 78 -2.81 4.21 16.31
C GLY A 78 -3.30 5.18 15.23
N CYS A 79 -2.95 4.94 13.97
CA CYS A 79 -3.33 5.79 12.85
C CYS A 79 -4.68 5.37 12.25
N SER A 80 -5.53 6.34 11.95
CA SER A 80 -6.66 6.13 11.05
C SER A 80 -6.16 6.03 9.60
N VAL A 81 -6.34 4.86 8.98
CA VAL A 81 -5.96 4.64 7.57
C VAL A 81 -6.71 5.60 6.65
N GLU A 82 -7.98 5.84 6.93
CA GLU A 82 -8.84 6.76 6.18
C GLU A 82 -8.23 8.19 6.21
N GLU A 83 -7.88 8.70 7.40
CA GLU A 83 -7.32 10.04 7.57
C GLU A 83 -5.94 10.21 6.92
N ILE A 84 -5.00 9.27 7.15
CA ILE A 84 -3.65 9.38 6.57
C ILE A 84 -3.67 9.35 5.03
N MET A 85 -4.62 8.62 4.44
CA MET A 85 -4.80 8.57 2.99
C MET A 85 -5.41 9.86 2.46
N GLU A 86 -6.46 10.39 3.12
CA GLU A 86 -7.09 11.66 2.75
C GLU A 86 -6.09 12.82 2.79
N GLU A 87 -5.33 12.96 3.86
CA GLU A 87 -4.29 13.99 3.98
C GLU A 87 -3.19 13.83 2.92
N LYS A 88 -2.82 12.58 2.61
CA LYS A 88 -1.80 12.31 1.58
C LYS A 88 -2.33 12.65 0.19
N LEU A 89 -3.58 12.33 -0.11
CA LEU A 89 -4.24 12.67 -1.36
C LEU A 89 -4.39 14.19 -1.53
N ALA A 90 -4.80 14.92 -0.48
CA ALA A 90 -4.86 16.38 -0.49
C ALA A 90 -3.51 17.01 -0.89
N ARG A 91 -2.42 16.59 -0.23
CA ARG A 91 -1.06 17.04 -0.56
C ARG A 91 -0.64 16.64 -1.97
N ASN A 92 -1.07 15.48 -2.47
CA ASN A 92 -0.75 15.06 -3.83
C ASN A 92 -1.52 15.89 -4.88
N MET A 93 -2.77 16.28 -4.62
CA MET A 93 -3.54 17.17 -5.49
C MET A 93 -2.88 18.55 -5.61
N GLU A 94 -2.36 19.07 -4.51
CA GLU A 94 -1.57 20.32 -4.52
C GLU A 94 -0.27 20.18 -5.31
N LYS A 95 0.44 19.04 -5.18
CA LYS A 95 1.69 18.78 -5.92
C LYS A 95 1.47 18.53 -7.40
N TYR A 96 0.34 17.94 -7.78
CA TYR A 96 0.03 17.55 -9.16
C TYR A 96 -1.30 18.14 -9.64
N PRO A 97 -1.40 19.47 -9.82
CA PRO A 97 -2.62 20.09 -10.34
C PRO A 97 -2.98 19.54 -11.72
N VAL A 98 -4.26 19.24 -11.97
CA VAL A 98 -4.73 18.62 -13.23
C VAL A 98 -4.26 19.40 -14.47
N ALA A 99 -4.33 20.73 -14.42
CA ALA A 99 -3.92 21.60 -15.52
C ALA A 99 -2.43 21.45 -15.91
N GLU A 100 -1.58 21.02 -14.97
CA GLU A 100 -0.14 20.87 -15.17
C GLU A 100 0.27 19.40 -15.34
N SER A 101 -0.47 18.46 -14.73
CA SER A 101 -0.07 17.05 -14.64
C SER A 101 -0.82 16.10 -15.58
N TYR A 102 -1.91 16.53 -16.22
CA TYR A 102 -2.70 15.65 -17.09
C TYR A 102 -1.87 15.07 -18.26
N GLY A 103 -1.85 13.74 -18.37
CA GLY A 103 -1.07 13.02 -19.38
C GLY A 103 0.45 13.09 -19.21
N SER A 104 0.95 13.65 -18.11
CA SER A 104 2.37 13.82 -17.84
C SER A 104 2.86 12.85 -16.77
N LYS A 105 3.95 12.14 -17.07
CA LYS A 105 4.68 11.29 -16.10
C LYS A 105 5.76 12.05 -15.33
N LYS A 106 5.91 13.35 -15.58
CA LYS A 106 6.91 14.19 -14.93
C LYS A 106 6.63 14.29 -13.43
N LYS A 107 7.69 14.32 -12.63
CA LYS A 107 7.54 14.55 -11.19
C LYS A 107 7.13 15.99 -10.95
N TYR A 108 6.44 16.29 -9.84
CA TYR A 108 5.99 17.66 -9.55
C TYR A 108 7.12 18.71 -9.55
N THR A 109 8.35 18.29 -9.22
CA THR A 109 9.58 19.11 -9.30
C THR A 109 9.96 19.53 -10.71
N GLU A 110 9.38 18.90 -11.73
CA GLU A 110 9.65 19.13 -13.16
C GLU A 110 8.41 19.72 -13.89
N LEU A 111 7.27 19.83 -13.22
CA LEU A 111 6.01 20.37 -13.78
C LEU A 111 6.00 21.90 -13.76
N ARG A 112 6.32 22.46 -12.60
CA ARG A 112 6.59 23.88 -12.42
C ARG A 112 8.05 24.03 -12.76
N GLY A 113 8.39 24.50 -13.96
CA GLY A 113 9.78 24.80 -14.26
C GLY A 113 10.29 25.84 -13.27
N GLU A 114 10.95 25.41 -12.19
CA GLU A 114 11.78 26.28 -11.37
C GLU A 114 12.95 26.69 -12.26
N LYS A 115 12.82 27.85 -12.88
CA LYS A 115 13.95 28.64 -13.40
C LYS A 115 14.55 29.44 -12.26
#